data_AF-A0A955LWZ7-F1
#
_entry.id   AF-A0A955LWZ7-F1
#
_cell.length_a   1.000
_cell.length_b   1.000
_cell.length_c   1.000
_cell.angle_alpha   90.00
_cell.angle_beta   90.00
_cell.angle_gamma   90.00
#
_symmetry.space_group_name_H-M   'P 1'
#
loop_
_entity.id
_entity.type
_entity.pdbx_description
1 polymer ?
#
loop_
_entity_poly.entity_id
_entity_poly.type
_entity_poly.pdbx_seq_one_letter_code
_entity_poly.pdbx_strand_id
1 'polypeptide(L)'
;MPRKKKSIEEEVDSMQIEEDEEQASLHKKKSRKSLPKEKGAPWPRREHRFEESSLKDDAKPSLRNFIVGAVFLALLAYGTYYVHMRYDLFSFIRSVFVDSANETEMTYDLNNLSEGQQECLEDDLGQTTFKEIQTKTRSASLSEQDIIQNCLTMDISPQVSPTVSIIKPGDLPVADELAVAKGVYKWCLETGLGDAMDTLIEDEREPTVTELEAITYCQTYYWDEDLSACLPSDSVALTELGKVITYESAGLESGFVAGSTAVVMADGRIRVYFEGGDNGIMSAISSTPVVSPYDSLELQVEGTVINPGYSHPRAIVLGDGRTRLFVRSENTISSFISDDGFNFVKEEGVRITGDDLTFENITGVDIVSTDEGFRMYIGNASVSDDVAIEDRPDLVVKSAVSRDMFTWTVEEGIRLGAGSGIDGFETDNDQQKAQEADHPSVLKTDDDNVLVAFRSTYGSCVASSSDGISFDRPLLLVDENLMPTSLIGGDLDILYLEPNVYLITSTGGGSTKDSFISAGILRIKQ
;
A
#
# COMPACT_ATOMS: atom_id res chain seq x y z
N MET A 1 -4.14 -76.58 34.26
CA MET A 1 -5.40 -76.34 35.00
C MET A 1 -5.69 -74.83 34.98
N PRO A 2 -6.96 -74.39 34.90
CA PRO A 2 -7.54 -73.95 33.63
C PRO A 2 -7.73 -72.43 33.44
N ARG A 3 -7.94 -72.09 32.15
CA ARG A 3 -8.40 -70.84 31.55
C ARG A 3 -9.71 -70.30 32.16
N LYS A 4 -9.86 -68.98 32.21
CA LYS A 4 -11.16 -68.30 32.09
C LYS A 4 -11.08 -67.25 30.97
N LYS A 5 -11.75 -67.55 29.85
CA LYS A 5 -12.20 -66.54 28.88
C LYS A 5 -13.43 -65.87 29.49
N LYS A 6 -13.44 -64.53 29.57
CA LYS A 6 -14.65 -63.73 29.77
C LYS A 6 -15.04 -63.17 28.41
N SER A 7 -16.31 -63.31 28.08
CA SER A 7 -16.95 -63.06 26.77
C SER A 7 -17.07 -61.58 26.46
N ILE A 8 -16.83 -61.25 25.19
CA ILE A 8 -16.90 -59.92 24.55
C ILE A 8 -18.37 -59.52 24.20
N GLU A 9 -19.35 -60.34 24.58
CA GLU A 9 -20.76 -60.16 24.19
C GLU A 9 -21.56 -59.21 25.10
N GLU A 10 -21.03 -58.77 26.25
CA GLU A 10 -21.74 -57.80 27.13
C GLU A 10 -21.41 -56.33 26.83
N GLU A 11 -20.39 -56.04 26.01
CA GLU A 11 -19.95 -54.66 25.71
C GLU A 11 -20.58 -54.09 24.42
N VAL A 12 -21.17 -54.96 23.59
CA VAL A 12 -21.85 -54.57 22.35
C VAL A 12 -23.31 -54.16 22.60
N ASP A 13 -23.98 -54.75 23.60
CA ASP A 13 -25.37 -54.42 23.96
C ASP A 13 -25.50 -53.08 24.72
N SER A 14 -24.44 -52.58 25.35
CA SER A 14 -24.48 -51.28 26.04
C SER A 14 -24.31 -50.07 25.10
N MET A 15 -23.62 -50.24 23.97
CA MET A 15 -23.43 -49.16 22.99
C MET A 15 -24.67 -48.90 22.14
N GLN A 16 -25.53 -49.90 21.94
CA GLN A 16 -26.75 -49.75 21.15
C GLN A 16 -27.93 -49.10 21.92
N ILE A 17 -27.82 -48.98 23.24
CA ILE A 17 -28.84 -48.31 24.07
C ILE A 17 -28.60 -46.79 24.15
N GLU A 18 -27.36 -46.32 24.03
CA GLU A 18 -27.05 -44.88 24.03
C GLU A 18 -27.40 -44.18 22.70
N GLU A 19 -27.27 -44.85 21.54
CA GLU A 19 -27.63 -44.26 20.24
C GLU A 19 -29.16 -44.07 20.07
N ASP A 20 -29.98 -44.92 20.68
CA ASP A 20 -31.44 -44.82 20.60
C ASP A 20 -32.03 -43.73 21.52
N GLU A 21 -31.36 -43.38 22.63
CA GLU A 21 -31.77 -42.27 23.50
C GLU A 21 -31.39 -40.89 22.93
N GLU A 22 -30.29 -40.78 22.18
CA GLU A 22 -29.86 -39.54 21.54
C GLU A 22 -30.78 -39.15 20.36
N GLN A 23 -31.20 -40.12 19.54
CA GLN A 23 -32.15 -39.95 18.44
C GLN A 23 -33.56 -39.54 18.93
N ALA A 24 -33.98 -39.98 20.12
CA ALA A 24 -35.26 -39.59 20.71
C ALA A 24 -35.27 -38.13 21.21
N SER A 25 -34.11 -37.55 21.52
CA SER A 25 -33.98 -36.16 22.00
C SER A 25 -34.09 -35.14 20.85
N LEU A 26 -33.67 -35.49 19.65
CA LEU A 26 -33.67 -34.64 18.45
C LEU A 26 -35.06 -34.45 17.81
N HIS A 27 -36.01 -35.33 18.08
CA HIS A 27 -37.38 -35.20 17.57
C HIS A 27 -38.33 -34.36 18.42
N LYS A 28 -37.90 -33.85 19.58
CA LYS A 28 -38.75 -33.02 20.47
C LYS A 28 -38.60 -31.50 20.29
N LYS A 29 -37.75 -31.03 19.38
CA LYS A 29 -37.44 -29.59 19.19
C LYS A 29 -38.04 -28.92 17.95
N LYS A 30 -39.05 -29.53 17.29
CA LYS A 30 -39.82 -28.86 16.22
C LYS A 30 -41.31 -28.79 16.56
N SER A 31 -41.71 -27.83 17.39
CA SER A 31 -43.09 -27.35 17.39
C SER A 31 -43.18 -25.83 17.62
N ARG A 32 -43.49 -25.12 16.53
CA ARG A 32 -44.31 -23.90 16.41
C ARG A 32 -44.44 -22.98 17.64
N LYS A 33 -43.93 -21.75 17.48
CA LYS A 33 -44.60 -20.55 18.01
C LYS A 33 -44.76 -19.51 16.90
N SER A 34 -46.01 -19.20 16.61
CA SER A 34 -46.47 -18.11 15.75
C SER A 34 -46.24 -16.76 16.41
N LEU A 35 -45.66 -15.81 15.66
CA LEU A 35 -45.52 -14.40 16.03
C LEU A 35 -46.90 -13.70 16.10
N PRO A 36 -47.17 -12.90 17.15
CA PRO A 36 -48.34 -12.03 17.17
C PRO A 36 -48.04 -10.73 16.40
N LYS A 37 -49.03 -10.28 15.63
CA LYS A 37 -49.08 -8.98 14.96
C LYS A 37 -49.18 -7.87 16.00
N GLU A 38 -48.16 -7.01 16.10
CA GLU A 38 -48.26 -5.76 16.85
C GLU A 38 -48.91 -4.66 16.00
N LYS A 39 -49.87 -4.00 16.63
CA LYS A 39 -50.58 -2.82 16.14
C LYS A 39 -49.79 -1.58 16.54
N GLY A 40 -49.69 -0.65 15.60
CA GLY A 40 -48.98 0.62 15.80
C GLY A 40 -49.51 1.45 16.96
N ALA A 41 -48.56 2.05 17.68
CA ALA A 41 -48.77 3.20 18.55
C ALA A 41 -47.78 4.31 18.15
N PRO A 42 -48.18 5.59 18.22
CA PRO A 42 -47.44 6.71 17.64
C PRO A 42 -46.31 7.21 18.55
N TRP A 43 -45.21 7.62 17.91
CA TRP A 43 -44.05 8.26 18.53
C TRP A 43 -44.40 9.54 19.29
N PRO A 44 -43.84 9.80 20.49
CA PRO A 44 -43.97 11.08 21.15
C PRO A 44 -43.03 12.11 20.50
N ARG A 45 -43.59 13.23 20.04
CA ARG A 45 -42.82 14.43 19.65
C ARG A 45 -42.12 14.99 20.89
N ARG A 46 -40.79 14.99 20.89
CA ARG A 46 -39.98 15.83 21.80
C ARG A 46 -39.93 17.25 21.23
N GLU A 47 -40.59 18.18 21.90
CA GLU A 47 -40.35 19.61 21.72
C GLU A 47 -39.02 19.96 22.40
N HIS A 48 -37.99 20.26 21.61
CA HIS A 48 -36.78 20.88 22.11
C HIS A 48 -37.08 22.36 22.37
N ARG A 49 -37.20 22.71 23.66
CA ARG A 49 -37.21 24.08 24.16
C ARG A 49 -35.78 24.61 24.09
N PHE A 50 -35.50 25.49 23.13
CA PHE A 50 -34.29 26.30 23.13
C PHE A 50 -34.39 27.33 24.27
N GLU A 51 -33.49 27.24 25.24
CA GLU A 51 -33.22 28.33 26.18
C GLU A 51 -32.23 29.29 25.51
N GLU A 52 -32.68 30.51 25.24
CA GLU A 52 -31.81 31.64 24.90
C GLU A 52 -30.97 32.02 26.13
N SER A 53 -29.72 31.57 26.17
CA SER A 53 -28.71 32.14 27.07
C SER A 53 -28.15 33.42 26.43
N SER A 54 -28.37 34.54 27.11
CA SER A 54 -27.87 35.86 26.77
C SER A 54 -26.35 35.90 26.67
N LEU A 55 -25.83 36.11 25.46
CA LEU A 55 -24.46 36.59 25.21
C LEU A 55 -24.53 38.09 24.91
N LYS A 56 -24.34 38.89 25.96
CA LYS A 56 -23.82 40.25 25.85
C LYS A 56 -22.36 40.17 26.24
N ASP A 57 -21.46 40.44 25.30
CA ASP A 57 -20.30 41.30 25.49
C ASP A 57 -19.55 41.45 24.16
N ASP A 58 -19.63 42.65 23.60
CA ASP A 58 -18.97 43.08 22.37
C ASP A 58 -17.46 43.21 22.58
N ALA A 59 -16.69 42.14 22.36
CA ALA A 59 -15.26 42.24 22.13
C ALA A 59 -15.02 42.44 20.63
N LYS A 60 -14.84 43.70 20.20
CA LYS A 60 -14.40 44.00 18.83
C LYS A 60 -13.06 43.28 18.58
N PRO A 61 -12.96 42.40 17.56
CA PRO A 61 -11.68 41.80 17.22
C PRO A 61 -10.68 42.91 16.91
N SER A 62 -9.51 42.84 17.54
CA SER A 62 -8.46 43.82 17.27
C SER A 62 -8.12 43.78 15.78
N LEU A 63 -7.80 44.94 15.20
CA LEU A 63 -7.40 45.07 13.79
C LEU A 63 -6.28 44.08 13.42
N ARG A 64 -5.43 43.71 14.39
CA ARG A 64 -4.39 42.69 14.26
C ARG A 64 -4.96 41.30 13.95
N ASN A 65 -6.01 40.86 14.63
CA ASN A 65 -6.61 39.55 14.40
C ASN A 65 -7.34 39.50 13.04
N PHE A 66 -7.90 40.63 12.60
CA PHE A 66 -8.49 40.75 11.27
C PHE A 66 -7.42 40.66 10.17
N ILE A 67 -6.27 41.33 10.33
CA ILE A 67 -5.17 41.28 9.36
C ILE A 67 -4.56 39.87 9.29
N VAL A 68 -4.32 39.22 10.43
CA VAL A 68 -3.79 37.84 10.46
C VAL A 68 -4.76 36.86 9.79
N GLY A 69 -6.06 36.96 10.07
CA GLY A 69 -7.07 36.13 9.40
C GLY A 69 -7.15 36.37 7.89
N ALA A 70 -7.01 37.63 7.44
CA ALA A 70 -7.02 37.97 6.02
C ALA A 70 -5.77 37.46 5.28
N VAL A 71 -4.59 37.55 5.90
CA VAL A 71 -3.34 37.02 5.33
C VAL A 71 -3.39 35.49 5.24
N PHE A 72 -3.89 34.81 6.27
CA PHE A 72 -4.05 33.36 6.27
C PHE A 72 -5.02 32.88 5.17
N LEU A 73 -6.16 33.58 4.99
CA LEU A 73 -7.10 33.28 3.92
C LEU A 73 -6.53 33.58 2.52
N ALA A 74 -5.70 34.62 2.38
CA ALA A 74 -5.03 34.93 1.12
C ALA A 74 -3.97 33.88 0.75
N LEU A 75 -3.22 33.37 1.73
CA LEU A 75 -2.24 32.30 1.53
C LEU A 75 -2.91 30.97 1.20
N LEU A 76 -4.02 30.64 1.88
CA LEU A 76 -4.84 29.47 1.51
C LEU A 76 -5.39 29.61 0.09
N ALA A 77 -5.99 30.75 -0.27
CA ALA A 77 -6.51 30.99 -1.61
C ALA A 77 -5.42 30.93 -2.68
N TYR A 78 -4.22 31.46 -2.39
CA TYR A 78 -3.06 31.38 -3.29
C TYR A 78 -2.56 29.94 -3.45
N GLY A 79 -2.47 29.17 -2.36
CA GLY A 79 -2.13 27.75 -2.39
C GLY A 79 -3.13 26.94 -3.21
N THR A 80 -4.42 27.12 -2.99
CA THR A 80 -5.47 26.42 -3.76
C THR A 80 -5.45 26.82 -5.23
N TYR A 81 -5.27 28.10 -5.54
CA TYR A 81 -5.12 28.60 -6.91
C TYR A 81 -3.87 28.03 -7.60
N TYR A 82 -2.73 27.99 -6.90
CA TYR A 82 -1.48 27.45 -7.42
C TYR A 82 -1.56 25.94 -7.70
N VAL A 83 -2.21 25.19 -6.81
CA VAL A 83 -2.45 23.74 -6.99
C VAL A 83 -3.41 23.49 -8.17
N HIS A 84 -4.53 24.23 -8.27
CA HIS A 84 -5.44 24.08 -9.42
C HIS A 84 -4.77 24.43 -10.75
N MET A 85 -4.02 25.53 -10.81
CA MET A 85 -3.30 25.93 -12.03
C MET A 85 -2.23 24.92 -12.44
N ARG A 86 -1.51 24.30 -11.50
CA ARG A 86 -0.55 23.24 -11.83
C ARG A 86 -1.23 21.97 -12.30
N TYR A 87 -2.37 21.58 -11.72
CA TYR A 87 -3.11 20.39 -12.16
C TYR A 87 -3.71 20.56 -13.56
N ASP A 88 -4.25 21.73 -13.88
CA ASP A 88 -4.79 22.03 -15.21
C ASP A 88 -3.67 22.15 -16.26
N LEU A 89 -2.53 22.77 -15.91
CA LEU A 89 -1.38 22.86 -16.80
C LEU A 89 -0.73 21.49 -17.02
N PHE A 90 -0.60 20.64 -15.99
CA PHE A 90 -0.09 19.27 -16.15
C PHE A 90 -1.05 18.38 -16.95
N SER A 91 -2.37 18.49 -16.74
CA SER A 91 -3.36 17.78 -17.55
C SER A 91 -3.36 18.26 -19.01
N PHE A 92 -3.21 19.57 -19.24
CA PHE A 92 -3.11 20.14 -20.57
C PHE A 92 -1.82 19.70 -21.27
N ILE A 93 -0.66 19.83 -20.62
CA ILE A 93 0.63 19.34 -21.12
C ILE A 93 0.55 17.83 -21.38
N ARG A 94 -0.04 17.04 -20.47
CA ARG A 94 -0.24 15.60 -20.68
C ARG A 94 -1.14 15.30 -21.88
N SER A 95 -2.20 16.08 -22.12
CA SER A 95 -3.05 15.93 -23.31
C SER A 95 -2.35 16.33 -24.61
N VAL A 96 -1.37 17.25 -24.53
CA VAL A 96 -0.58 17.70 -25.67
C VAL A 96 0.58 16.74 -25.99
N PHE A 97 1.14 16.05 -24.99
CA PHE A 97 2.33 15.21 -25.14
C PHE A 97 2.08 13.69 -25.13
N VAL A 98 0.93 13.19 -24.65
CA VAL A 98 0.67 11.73 -24.61
C VAL A 98 0.26 11.15 -25.96
N ASP A 99 -0.16 11.97 -26.94
CA ASP A 99 -0.48 11.49 -28.29
C ASP A 99 0.75 11.43 -29.25
N SER A 100 1.96 11.74 -28.78
CA SER A 100 3.18 11.73 -29.62
C SER A 100 3.96 10.40 -29.63
N ALA A 101 3.40 9.32 -29.09
CA ALA A 101 4.03 8.00 -29.13
C ALA A 101 3.88 7.27 -30.50
N ASN A 102 3.21 7.88 -31.47
CA ASN A 102 3.19 7.42 -32.86
C ASN A 102 3.87 8.46 -33.77
N GLU A 103 4.93 8.05 -34.45
CA GLU A 103 5.77 8.85 -35.36
C GLU A 103 5.00 9.37 -36.59
N THR A 104 4.16 10.39 -36.40
CA THR A 104 3.65 11.23 -37.49
C THR A 104 3.78 12.69 -37.11
N GLU A 105 4.57 13.46 -37.87
CA GLU A 105 4.65 14.92 -37.80
C GLU A 105 3.24 15.52 -37.82
N MET A 106 2.79 16.05 -36.69
CA MET A 106 1.58 16.88 -36.64
C MET A 106 1.96 18.34 -36.85
N THR A 107 1.57 18.89 -38.00
CA THR A 107 1.61 20.34 -38.25
C THR A 107 0.30 20.94 -37.74
N TYR A 108 0.35 21.76 -36.69
CA TYR A 108 -0.85 22.45 -36.18
C TYR A 108 -1.07 23.78 -36.88
N ASP A 109 -2.28 23.98 -37.42
CA ASP A 109 -2.72 25.25 -37.98
C ASP A 109 -3.31 26.14 -36.87
N LEU A 110 -2.50 27.08 -36.38
CA LEU A 110 -2.89 28.06 -35.35
C LEU A 110 -4.11 28.92 -35.75
N ASN A 111 -4.51 28.92 -37.03
CA ASN A 111 -5.69 29.66 -37.49
C ASN A 111 -7.02 28.94 -37.20
N ASN A 112 -6.99 27.68 -36.76
CA ASN A 112 -8.19 26.88 -36.48
C ASN A 112 -8.51 26.74 -34.98
N LEU A 113 -7.83 27.52 -34.14
CA LEU A 113 -8.11 27.57 -32.71
C LEU A 113 -9.47 28.24 -32.45
N SER A 114 -10.23 27.71 -31.50
CA SER A 114 -11.44 28.37 -31.01
C SER A 114 -11.10 29.71 -30.35
N GLU A 115 -12.07 30.63 -30.31
CA GLU A 115 -11.87 32.00 -29.80
C GLU A 115 -11.31 32.00 -28.36
N GLY A 116 -11.77 31.10 -27.49
CA GLY A 116 -11.25 30.96 -26.12
C GLY A 116 -9.83 30.38 -26.03
N GLN A 117 -9.39 29.57 -27.01
CA GLN A 117 -8.01 29.08 -27.07
C GLN A 117 -7.05 30.16 -27.55
N GLN A 118 -7.50 31.05 -28.44
CA GLN A 118 -6.71 32.20 -28.89
C GLN A 118 -6.55 33.23 -27.77
N GLU A 119 -7.62 33.49 -27.01
CA GLU A 119 -7.59 34.43 -25.89
C GLU A 119 -6.63 33.95 -24.77
N CYS A 120 -6.65 32.65 -24.45
CA CYS A 120 -5.72 32.09 -23.46
C CYS A 120 -4.25 32.17 -23.91
N LEU A 121 -3.97 31.94 -25.19
CA LEU A 121 -2.62 32.05 -25.76
C LEU A 121 -2.15 33.51 -25.88
N GLU A 122 -3.06 34.45 -26.15
CA GLU A 122 -2.77 35.88 -26.18
C GLU A 122 -2.42 36.44 -24.79
N ASP A 123 -3.07 35.95 -23.74
CA ASP A 123 -2.79 36.34 -22.35
C ASP A 123 -1.41 35.83 -21.87
N ASP A 124 -1.03 34.61 -22.24
CA ASP A 124 0.25 34.02 -21.82
C ASP A 124 1.46 34.56 -22.60
N LEU A 125 1.31 34.78 -23.92
CA LEU A 125 2.42 35.23 -24.78
C LEU A 125 2.48 36.76 -24.92
N GLY A 126 1.40 37.45 -24.55
CA GLY A 126 1.17 38.85 -24.86
C GLY A 126 0.76 39.08 -26.32
N GLN A 127 -0.21 39.98 -26.54
CA GLN A 127 -0.80 40.27 -27.85
C GLN A 127 0.20 40.55 -28.98
N THR A 128 1.34 41.19 -28.68
CA THR A 128 2.36 41.53 -29.68
C THR A 128 3.10 40.30 -30.18
N THR A 129 3.49 39.42 -29.26
CA THR A 129 4.21 38.17 -29.54
C THR A 129 3.32 37.19 -30.29
N PHE A 130 2.06 37.06 -29.86
CA PHE A 130 1.08 36.20 -30.52
C PHE A 130 0.83 36.63 -31.98
N LYS A 131 0.67 37.93 -32.23
CA LYS A 131 0.51 38.47 -33.60
C LYS A 131 1.78 38.31 -34.45
N GLU A 132 2.97 38.42 -33.89
CA GLU A 132 4.21 38.18 -34.64
C GLU A 132 4.37 36.71 -35.04
N ILE A 133 4.04 35.78 -34.14
CA ILE A 133 4.04 34.34 -34.42
C ILE A 133 3.04 34.06 -35.55
N GLN A 134 1.79 34.50 -35.41
CA GLN A 134 0.74 34.31 -36.42
C GLN A 134 1.09 34.92 -37.79
N THR A 135 1.84 36.02 -37.81
CA THR A 135 2.31 36.67 -39.04
C THR A 135 3.47 35.91 -39.68
N LYS A 136 4.37 35.32 -38.90
CA LYS A 136 5.50 34.51 -39.39
C LYS A 136 5.06 33.13 -39.88
N THR A 137 4.03 32.52 -39.30
CA THR A 137 3.46 31.24 -39.79
C THR A 137 2.80 31.36 -41.18
N ARG A 138 2.48 32.58 -41.64
CA ARG A 138 1.93 32.82 -42.99
C ARG A 138 2.95 32.63 -44.12
N SER A 139 4.25 32.51 -43.85
CA SER A 139 5.26 32.54 -44.93
C SER A 139 6.40 31.50 -44.90
N ALA A 140 6.49 30.59 -43.94
CA ALA A 140 7.37 29.41 -44.04
C ALA A 140 7.04 28.31 -43.01
N SER A 141 7.27 27.05 -43.38
CA SER A 141 7.35 25.93 -42.44
C SER A 141 8.65 26.05 -41.63
N LEU A 142 8.53 26.21 -40.31
CA LEU A 142 9.68 26.25 -39.39
C LEU A 142 9.81 24.91 -38.67
N SER A 143 11.05 24.49 -38.45
CA SER A 143 11.35 23.29 -37.65
C SER A 143 11.27 23.61 -36.15
N GLU A 144 11.07 22.58 -35.32
CA GLU A 144 10.99 22.70 -33.86
C GLU A 144 12.22 23.41 -33.25
N GLN A 145 13.42 23.21 -33.84
CA GLN A 145 14.64 23.90 -33.43
C GLN A 145 14.61 25.41 -33.71
N ASP A 146 13.92 25.87 -34.75
CA ASP A 146 13.81 27.29 -35.08
C ASP A 146 12.91 28.05 -34.08
N ILE A 147 11.92 27.36 -33.50
CA ILE A 147 11.03 27.93 -32.47
C ILE A 147 11.81 28.07 -31.16
N ILE A 148 12.57 27.05 -30.77
CA ILE A 148 13.35 27.02 -29.53
C ILE A 148 14.49 28.07 -29.57
N GLN A 149 15.18 28.19 -30.71
CA GLN A 149 16.32 29.12 -30.83
C GLN A 149 15.89 30.60 -30.82
N ASN A 150 14.71 30.93 -31.36
CA ASN A 150 14.20 32.30 -31.38
C ASN A 150 13.70 32.80 -30.02
N CYS A 151 13.33 31.90 -29.09
CA CYS A 151 12.97 32.26 -27.73
C CYS A 151 14.19 32.50 -26.82
N LEU A 152 15.38 32.00 -27.18
CA LEU A 152 16.55 31.98 -26.28
C LEU A 152 17.62 33.05 -26.56
N THR A 153 17.54 33.81 -27.65
CA THR A 153 18.49 34.90 -27.92
C THR A 153 17.83 36.27 -27.89
N MET A 154 17.57 36.78 -26.68
CA MET A 154 17.49 38.22 -26.42
C MET A 154 18.71 38.63 -25.58
N ASP A 155 19.51 39.48 -26.19
CA ASP A 155 20.85 39.91 -25.78
C ASP A 155 20.80 40.83 -24.55
N ILE A 156 21.39 40.40 -23.43
CA ILE A 156 21.80 41.29 -22.35
C ILE A 156 23.19 40.86 -21.88
N SER A 157 24.15 41.77 -21.96
CA SER A 157 25.52 41.60 -21.45
C SER A 157 26.06 42.97 -20.98
N PRO A 158 26.99 43.07 -20.01
CA PRO A 158 27.31 42.14 -18.91
C PRO A 158 27.43 42.83 -17.52
N GLN A 159 27.44 42.06 -16.43
CA GLN A 159 28.50 42.06 -15.38
C GLN A 159 28.37 40.88 -14.39
N VAL A 160 29.40 39.99 -14.43
CA VAL A 160 30.02 39.13 -13.39
C VAL A 160 29.20 38.06 -12.60
N SER A 161 29.35 36.78 -13.03
CA SER A 161 29.45 35.43 -12.36
C SER A 161 28.83 35.13 -10.96
N PRO A 162 28.54 33.84 -10.61
CA PRO A 162 28.82 32.58 -11.32
C PRO A 162 27.56 31.81 -11.75
N THR A 163 27.71 31.02 -12.81
CA THR A 163 26.67 30.16 -13.38
C THR A 163 26.43 28.94 -12.47
N VAL A 164 25.25 28.88 -11.85
CA VAL A 164 24.63 27.62 -11.44
C VAL A 164 23.63 27.26 -12.54
N SER A 165 23.88 26.15 -13.22
CA SER A 165 22.97 25.63 -14.22
C SER A 165 21.68 25.18 -13.53
N ILE A 166 20.57 25.85 -13.82
CA ILE A 166 19.24 25.41 -13.38
C ILE A 166 18.87 24.21 -14.24
N ILE A 167 18.93 23.00 -13.67
CA ILE A 167 18.40 21.78 -14.30
C ILE A 167 16.94 21.66 -13.84
N LYS A 168 16.02 21.49 -14.78
CA LYS A 168 14.60 21.36 -14.47
C LYS A 168 14.30 19.94 -13.96
N PRO A 169 13.39 19.78 -12.99
CA PRO A 169 12.87 18.46 -12.61
C PRO A 169 12.28 17.76 -13.84
N GLY A 170 12.73 16.53 -14.13
CA GLY A 170 12.38 15.78 -15.34
C GLY A 170 13.49 15.64 -16.40
N ASP A 171 14.59 16.40 -16.30
CA ASP A 171 15.74 16.28 -17.21
C ASP A 171 16.85 15.34 -16.68
N LEU A 172 16.67 14.76 -15.48
CA LEU A 172 17.63 13.85 -14.85
C LEU A 172 17.20 12.39 -15.01
N PRO A 173 18.15 11.45 -15.19
CA PRO A 173 17.87 10.03 -14.98
C PRO A 173 17.31 9.82 -13.56
N VAL A 174 16.32 8.93 -13.40
CA VAL A 174 15.64 8.64 -12.11
C VAL A 174 16.62 8.39 -10.95
N ALA A 175 17.80 7.80 -11.22
CA ALA A 175 18.84 7.56 -10.23
C ALA A 175 19.45 8.84 -9.63
N ASP A 176 19.48 9.94 -10.39
CA ASP A 176 20.02 11.23 -9.96
C ASP A 176 18.99 12.05 -9.16
N GLU A 177 17.69 11.90 -9.43
CA GLU A 177 16.63 12.50 -8.61
C GLU A 177 16.59 11.92 -7.20
N LEU A 178 16.76 10.59 -7.07
CA LEU A 178 16.88 9.94 -5.76
C LEU A 178 18.16 10.37 -5.00
N ALA A 179 19.27 10.58 -5.70
CA ALA A 179 20.51 11.07 -5.09
C ALA A 179 20.37 12.51 -4.59
N VAL A 180 19.66 13.37 -5.33
CA VAL A 180 19.32 14.74 -4.91
C VAL A 180 18.36 14.71 -3.72
N ALA A 181 17.31 13.89 -3.76
CA ALA A 181 16.38 13.71 -2.65
C ALA A 181 17.09 13.27 -1.35
N LYS A 182 17.96 12.27 -1.44
CA LYS A 182 18.79 11.80 -0.32
C LYS A 182 19.76 12.87 0.19
N GLY A 183 20.34 13.67 -0.71
CA GLY A 183 21.23 14.77 -0.35
C GLY A 183 20.51 15.90 0.40
N VAL A 184 19.30 16.25 -0.04
CA VAL A 184 18.45 17.23 0.64
C VAL A 184 17.97 16.69 2.00
N TYR A 185 17.49 15.45 2.06
CA TYR A 185 17.08 14.81 3.32
C TYR A 185 18.22 14.78 4.36
N LYS A 186 19.43 14.39 3.94
CA LYS A 186 20.62 14.42 4.79
C LYS A 186 20.98 15.84 5.27
N TRP A 187 20.84 16.85 4.40
CA TRP A 187 21.04 18.24 4.79
C TRP A 187 19.98 18.73 5.80
N CYS A 188 18.70 18.36 5.63
CA CYS A 188 17.63 18.66 6.60
C CYS A 188 17.95 18.05 7.98
N LEU A 189 18.47 16.81 8.02
CA LEU A 189 18.89 16.10 9.24
C LEU A 189 20.09 16.77 9.92
N GLU A 190 21.12 17.13 9.17
CA GLU A 190 22.37 17.67 9.71
C GLU A 190 22.25 19.13 10.19
N THR A 191 21.28 19.88 9.65
CA THR A 191 21.10 21.31 9.98
C THR A 191 20.01 21.58 11.02
N GLY A 192 19.10 20.62 11.27
CA GLY A 192 17.95 20.84 12.15
C GLY A 192 16.98 21.85 11.54
N LEU A 193 15.79 21.40 11.14
CA LEU A 193 14.84 22.28 10.40
C LEU A 193 14.48 23.56 11.15
N GLY A 194 14.41 23.46 12.48
CA GLY A 194 14.17 24.59 13.37
C GLY A 194 15.28 25.63 13.30
N ASP A 195 16.55 25.19 13.36
CA ASP A 195 17.70 26.09 13.36
C ASP A 195 17.86 26.82 12.01
N ALA A 196 17.52 26.17 10.89
CA ALA A 196 17.55 26.79 9.57
C ALA A 196 16.47 27.89 9.39
N MET A 197 15.26 27.66 9.91
CA MET A 197 14.19 28.67 9.91
C MET A 197 14.49 29.81 10.88
N ASP A 198 15.02 29.51 12.07
CA ASP A 198 15.42 30.51 13.06
C ASP A 198 16.57 31.37 12.53
N THR A 199 17.55 30.77 11.83
CA THR A 199 18.64 31.52 11.17
C THR A 199 18.12 32.45 10.07
N LEU A 200 17.15 32.01 9.26
CA LEU A 200 16.54 32.86 8.22
C LEU A 200 15.73 34.02 8.80
N ILE A 201 15.08 33.80 9.94
CA ILE A 201 14.36 34.84 10.68
C ILE A 201 15.35 35.83 11.32
N GLU A 202 16.48 35.34 11.86
CA GLU A 202 17.52 36.18 12.44
C GLU A 202 18.29 37.02 11.40
N ASP A 203 18.48 36.51 10.18
CA ASP A 203 19.19 37.22 9.10
C ASP A 203 18.32 38.27 8.37
N GLU A 204 17.02 38.39 8.69
CA GLU A 204 16.04 39.32 8.07
C GLU A 204 16.04 39.33 6.53
N ARG A 205 16.54 38.26 5.88
CA ARG A 205 16.60 38.18 4.41
C ARG A 205 15.47 37.32 3.87
N GLU A 206 14.95 37.70 2.72
CA GLU A 206 14.02 36.83 1.99
C GLU A 206 14.75 35.55 1.56
N PRO A 207 14.19 34.37 1.83
CA PRO A 207 14.77 33.11 1.38
C PRO A 207 14.80 33.07 -0.14
N THR A 208 15.87 32.51 -0.69
CA THR A 208 15.96 32.26 -2.14
C THR A 208 14.93 31.19 -2.55
N VAL A 209 14.59 31.13 -3.84
CA VAL A 209 13.67 30.10 -4.37
C VAL A 209 14.17 28.70 -4.03
N THR A 210 15.48 28.44 -4.12
CA THR A 210 16.08 27.15 -3.75
C THR A 210 15.94 26.84 -2.25
N GLU A 211 16.02 27.85 -1.37
CA GLU A 211 15.82 27.66 0.07
C GLU A 211 14.35 27.48 0.42
N LEU A 212 13.44 28.18 -0.24
CA LEU A 212 11.99 27.95 -0.12
C LEU A 212 11.60 26.57 -0.64
N GLU A 213 12.17 26.12 -1.75
CA GLU A 213 11.98 24.76 -2.26
C GLU A 213 12.58 23.73 -1.29
N ALA A 214 13.77 23.96 -0.74
CA ALA A 214 14.37 23.08 0.26
C ALA A 214 13.59 23.08 1.58
N ILE A 215 13.06 24.21 2.05
CA ILE A 215 12.23 24.30 3.26
C ILE A 215 10.86 23.69 3.02
N THR A 216 10.25 23.89 1.85
CA THR A 216 8.98 23.26 1.50
C THR A 216 9.18 21.75 1.39
N TYR A 217 10.24 21.31 0.72
CA TYR A 217 10.62 19.91 0.62
C TYR A 217 10.90 19.34 2.00
N CYS A 218 11.74 19.98 2.81
CA CYS A 218 11.96 19.57 4.18
C CYS A 218 10.64 19.60 4.99
N GLN A 219 9.77 20.62 4.95
CA GLN A 219 8.48 20.61 5.68
C GLN A 219 7.51 19.53 5.21
N THR A 220 7.64 19.07 3.97
CA THR A 220 6.87 17.93 3.44
C THR A 220 7.50 16.59 3.85
N TYR A 221 8.80 16.55 4.13
CA TYR A 221 9.59 15.36 4.52
C TYR A 221 9.86 15.25 6.04
N TYR A 222 9.80 16.36 6.77
CA TYR A 222 9.88 16.53 8.23
C TYR A 222 8.46 16.48 8.82
N TRP A 223 7.60 15.67 8.19
CA TRP A 223 6.46 15.09 8.88
C TRP A 223 7.04 14.08 9.87
N ASP A 224 7.30 14.59 11.08
CA ASP A 224 7.69 13.90 12.31
C ASP A 224 8.40 12.55 12.11
N GLU A 225 9.72 12.55 12.26
CA GLU A 225 10.47 11.31 12.50
C GLU A 225 9.96 10.56 13.76
N ASP A 226 9.22 11.27 14.63
CA ASP A 226 8.51 10.72 15.78
C ASP A 226 7.18 10.03 15.40
N LEU A 227 6.62 10.31 14.23
CA LEU A 227 5.32 9.78 13.79
C LEU A 227 5.42 8.68 12.75
N SER A 228 6.55 8.55 12.03
CA SER A 228 6.78 7.38 11.19
C SER A 228 7.26 6.17 12.01
N ALA A 229 6.51 5.06 12.03
CA ALA A 229 6.98 3.78 12.57
C ALA A 229 8.17 3.23 11.75
N CYS A 230 8.36 3.73 10.53
CA CYS A 230 9.32 3.20 9.58
C CYS A 230 10.42 4.23 9.29
N LEU A 231 11.66 3.88 9.60
CA LEU A 231 12.81 4.74 9.38
C LEU A 231 13.38 4.58 7.95
N PRO A 232 13.71 5.67 7.23
CA PRO A 232 14.47 5.57 5.99
C PRO A 232 15.80 4.85 6.21
N SER A 233 16.24 4.05 5.24
CA SER A 233 17.50 3.32 5.36
C SER A 233 18.25 3.19 4.03
N ASP A 234 19.55 3.47 4.06
CA ASP A 234 20.47 3.20 2.94
C ASP A 234 20.93 1.73 2.89
N SER A 235 20.56 0.94 3.91
CA SER A 235 20.86 -0.49 3.98
C SER A 235 19.96 -1.32 3.07
N VAL A 236 18.99 -0.72 2.40
CA VAL A 236 18.08 -1.40 1.48
C VAL A 236 18.21 -0.79 0.09
N ALA A 237 18.28 -1.64 -0.93
CA ALA A 237 18.22 -1.25 -2.33
C ALA A 237 17.13 -2.06 -3.04
N LEU A 238 16.17 -1.37 -3.66
CA LEU A 238 15.07 -1.97 -4.39
C LEU A 238 15.24 -1.68 -5.88
N THR A 239 15.20 -2.73 -6.70
CA THR A 239 15.20 -2.62 -8.17
C THR A 239 13.83 -3.06 -8.68
N GLU A 240 13.04 -2.15 -9.21
CA GLU A 240 11.72 -2.48 -9.75
C GLU A 240 11.83 -3.29 -11.05
N LEU A 241 11.02 -4.35 -11.16
CA LEU A 241 10.88 -5.16 -12.37
C LEU A 241 9.64 -4.77 -13.19
N GLY A 242 8.75 -3.95 -12.63
CA GLY A 242 7.55 -3.49 -13.28
C GLY A 242 6.27 -4.22 -12.85
N LYS A 243 5.20 -4.03 -13.61
CA LYS A 243 3.94 -4.78 -13.46
C LYS A 243 4.12 -6.16 -14.07
N VAL A 244 3.95 -7.21 -13.27
CA VAL A 244 4.15 -8.60 -13.70
C VAL A 244 2.84 -9.34 -13.95
N ILE A 245 1.74 -8.90 -13.33
CA ILE A 245 0.39 -9.37 -13.60
C ILE A 245 -0.54 -8.16 -13.58
N THR A 246 -1.28 -7.90 -14.65
CA THR A 246 -2.32 -6.87 -14.68
C THR A 246 -3.70 -7.50 -14.72
N TYR A 247 -4.73 -6.71 -14.44
CA TYR A 247 -6.11 -7.09 -14.68
C TYR A 247 -6.34 -7.70 -16.07
N GLU A 248 -5.78 -7.08 -17.13
CA GLU A 248 -5.93 -7.60 -18.49
C GLU A 248 -5.12 -8.89 -18.72
N SER A 249 -3.89 -8.97 -18.22
CA SER A 249 -3.06 -10.17 -18.41
C SER A 249 -3.60 -11.37 -17.64
N ALA A 250 -4.30 -11.14 -16.54
CA ALA A 250 -5.05 -12.15 -15.79
C ALA A 250 -6.33 -12.60 -16.50
N GLY A 251 -6.75 -11.90 -17.56
CA GLY A 251 -7.95 -12.26 -18.34
C GLY A 251 -9.25 -12.05 -17.56
N LEU A 252 -9.27 -11.08 -16.63
CA LEU A 252 -10.42 -10.83 -15.78
C LEU A 252 -11.53 -10.07 -16.51
N GLU A 253 -12.78 -10.51 -16.34
CA GLU A 253 -13.97 -9.78 -16.83
C GLU A 253 -14.52 -8.80 -15.78
N SER A 254 -14.30 -9.10 -14.50
CA SER A 254 -14.59 -8.27 -13.32
C SER A 254 -13.61 -8.62 -12.19
N GLY A 255 -13.59 -7.81 -11.13
CA GLY A 255 -12.78 -8.06 -9.93
C GLY A 255 -11.47 -7.27 -9.91
N PHE A 256 -10.46 -7.81 -9.23
CA PHE A 256 -9.16 -7.17 -9.07
C PHE A 256 -8.07 -8.25 -9.03
N VAL A 257 -6.82 -7.82 -9.18
CA VAL A 257 -5.62 -8.62 -8.95
C VAL A 257 -4.97 -8.10 -7.66
N ALA A 258 -4.86 -8.94 -6.63
CA ALA A 258 -4.24 -8.56 -5.36
C ALA A 258 -3.68 -9.77 -4.60
N GLY A 259 -3.11 -9.53 -3.42
CA GLY A 259 -2.73 -10.57 -2.46
C GLY A 259 -1.90 -11.68 -3.10
N SER A 260 -0.69 -11.35 -3.52
CA SER A 260 0.20 -12.30 -4.17
C SER A 260 0.99 -13.14 -3.16
N THR A 261 1.39 -14.34 -3.54
CA THR A 261 2.45 -15.11 -2.88
C THR A 261 3.29 -15.87 -3.90
N ALA A 262 4.61 -15.80 -3.79
CA ALA A 262 5.53 -16.42 -4.73
C ALA A 262 6.26 -17.62 -4.10
N VAL A 263 6.52 -18.66 -4.90
CA VAL A 263 7.34 -19.81 -4.52
C VAL A 263 8.31 -20.19 -5.64
N VAL A 264 9.49 -20.66 -5.27
CA VAL A 264 10.43 -21.30 -6.19
C VAL A 264 10.03 -22.77 -6.35
N MET A 265 9.74 -23.17 -7.59
CA MET A 265 9.42 -24.54 -7.96
C MET A 265 10.70 -25.39 -8.08
N ALA A 266 10.57 -26.71 -8.06
CA ALA A 266 11.71 -27.63 -8.12
C ALA A 266 12.57 -27.49 -9.40
N ASP A 267 12.01 -26.94 -10.48
CA ASP A 267 12.71 -26.66 -11.73
C ASP A 267 13.32 -25.24 -11.79
N GLY A 268 13.27 -24.49 -10.68
CA GLY A 268 13.81 -23.13 -10.55
C GLY A 268 12.91 -22.04 -11.11
N ARG A 269 11.73 -22.37 -11.65
CA ARG A 269 10.73 -21.37 -12.04
C ARG A 269 10.05 -20.80 -10.81
N ILE A 270 9.58 -19.56 -10.92
CA ILE A 270 8.78 -18.92 -9.88
C ILE A 270 7.31 -19.08 -10.25
N ARG A 271 6.51 -19.61 -9.32
CA ARG A 271 5.05 -19.58 -9.43
C ARG A 271 4.49 -18.59 -8.41
N VAL A 272 3.62 -17.71 -8.89
CA VAL A 272 2.88 -16.74 -8.09
C VAL A 272 1.43 -17.19 -8.01
N TYR A 273 0.89 -17.22 -6.80
CA TYR A 273 -0.54 -17.36 -6.55
C TYR A 273 -1.10 -16.01 -6.15
N PHE A 274 -2.30 -15.67 -6.60
CA PHE A 274 -2.88 -14.35 -6.34
C PHE A 274 -4.39 -14.38 -6.33
N GLU A 275 -5.01 -13.38 -5.71
CA GLU A 275 -6.45 -13.16 -5.76
C GLU A 275 -6.86 -12.55 -7.10
N GLY A 276 -7.76 -13.21 -7.82
CA GLY A 276 -8.35 -12.76 -9.08
C GLY A 276 -9.80 -12.29 -8.93
N GLY A 277 -10.15 -11.74 -7.78
CA GLY A 277 -11.50 -11.31 -7.41
C GLY A 277 -12.54 -12.43 -7.57
N ASP A 278 -13.51 -12.22 -8.45
CA ASP A 278 -14.63 -13.16 -8.71
C ASP A 278 -14.17 -14.50 -9.32
N ASN A 279 -12.90 -14.65 -9.70
CA ASN A 279 -12.33 -15.89 -10.22
C ASN A 279 -11.67 -16.76 -9.12
N GLY A 280 -11.59 -16.27 -7.88
CA GLY A 280 -10.94 -16.96 -6.77
C GLY A 280 -9.42 -16.80 -6.77
N ILE A 281 -8.69 -17.79 -6.24
CA ILE A 281 -7.23 -17.78 -6.27
C ILE A 281 -6.77 -18.29 -7.63
N MET A 282 -5.93 -17.51 -8.30
CA MET A 282 -5.32 -17.80 -9.58
C MET A 282 -3.83 -18.06 -9.43
N SER A 283 -3.20 -18.59 -10.48
CA SER A 283 -1.76 -18.78 -10.54
C SER A 283 -1.15 -18.25 -11.83
N ALA A 284 0.11 -17.84 -11.76
CA ALA A 284 0.96 -17.53 -12.88
C ALA A 284 2.35 -18.10 -12.65
N ILE A 285 3.03 -18.53 -13.70
CA ILE A 285 4.37 -19.15 -13.60
C ILE A 285 5.35 -18.46 -14.55
N SER A 286 6.61 -18.37 -14.13
CA SER A 286 7.66 -17.85 -14.98
C SER A 286 7.91 -18.78 -16.17
N SER A 287 8.20 -18.20 -17.35
CA SER A 287 8.47 -18.98 -18.56
C SER A 287 9.79 -19.75 -18.48
N THR A 288 10.75 -19.23 -17.71
CA THR A 288 12.09 -19.76 -17.50
C THR A 288 12.46 -19.75 -16.01
N PRO A 289 13.45 -20.57 -15.59
CA PRO A 289 14.00 -20.49 -14.26
C PRO A 289 14.57 -19.10 -13.99
N VAL A 290 14.31 -18.56 -12.80
CA VAL A 290 14.75 -17.22 -12.43
C VAL A 290 16.19 -17.30 -11.92
N VAL A 291 17.09 -16.56 -12.57
CA VAL A 291 18.54 -16.62 -12.32
C VAL A 291 19.14 -15.23 -12.16
N SER A 292 20.18 -15.13 -11.34
CA SER A 292 20.96 -13.90 -11.15
C SER A 292 21.48 -13.39 -12.51
N PRO A 293 21.39 -12.09 -12.82
CA PRO A 293 21.15 -10.96 -11.90
C PRO A 293 19.69 -10.64 -11.51
N TYR A 294 18.70 -11.43 -11.95
CA TYR A 294 17.26 -11.24 -11.67
C TYR A 294 16.64 -9.97 -12.27
N ASP A 295 17.15 -9.53 -13.43
CA ASP A 295 16.76 -8.26 -14.06
C ASP A 295 15.37 -8.30 -14.73
N SER A 296 14.72 -9.47 -14.82
CA SER A 296 13.39 -9.60 -15.38
C SER A 296 12.59 -10.75 -14.77
N LEU A 297 11.27 -10.60 -14.77
CA LEU A 297 10.31 -11.63 -14.38
C LEU A 297 9.12 -11.59 -15.34
N GLU A 298 9.04 -12.56 -16.24
CA GLU A 298 7.91 -12.73 -17.16
C GLU A 298 7.02 -13.86 -16.66
N LEU A 299 5.76 -13.53 -16.31
CA LEU A 299 4.80 -14.48 -15.80
C LEU A 299 3.72 -14.79 -16.85
N GLN A 300 3.39 -16.08 -16.99
CA GLN A 300 2.25 -16.54 -17.75
C GLN A 300 1.15 -17.00 -16.79
N VAL A 301 -0.02 -16.38 -16.87
CA VAL A 301 -1.19 -16.77 -16.06
C VAL A 301 -1.69 -18.14 -16.51
N GLU A 302 -1.79 -19.06 -15.56
CA GLU A 302 -2.21 -20.46 -15.77
C GLU A 302 -3.71 -20.65 -15.53
N GLY A 303 -4.33 -19.75 -14.75
CA GLY A 303 -5.78 -19.73 -14.47
C GLY A 303 -6.11 -19.94 -12.99
N THR A 304 -7.39 -20.21 -12.70
CA THR A 304 -7.92 -20.45 -11.35
C THR A 304 -7.44 -21.78 -10.78
N VAL A 305 -6.90 -21.73 -9.55
CA VAL A 305 -6.43 -22.90 -8.78
C VAL A 305 -7.35 -23.21 -7.59
N ILE A 306 -8.03 -22.21 -7.04
CA ILE A 306 -9.07 -22.37 -6.00
C ILE A 306 -10.27 -21.50 -6.38
N ASN A 307 -11.46 -22.08 -6.34
CA ASN A 307 -12.72 -21.40 -6.64
C ASN A 307 -12.95 -20.15 -5.76
N PRO A 308 -13.85 -19.24 -6.16
CA PRO A 308 -14.16 -18.02 -5.39
C PRO A 308 -14.60 -18.28 -3.94
N GLY A 309 -14.43 -17.26 -3.08
CA GLY A 309 -14.71 -17.31 -1.64
C GLY A 309 -13.46 -17.46 -0.76
N TYR A 310 -12.28 -17.34 -1.35
CA TYR A 310 -10.98 -17.37 -0.68
C TYR A 310 -10.12 -16.19 -1.13
N SER A 311 -9.30 -15.66 -0.22
CA SER A 311 -8.38 -14.52 -0.46
C SER A 311 -7.08 -14.68 0.30
N HIS A 312 -6.13 -13.77 0.08
CA HIS A 312 -4.84 -13.70 0.79
C HIS A 312 -4.10 -15.06 0.81
N PRO A 313 -3.78 -15.63 -0.37
CA PRO A 313 -3.06 -16.88 -0.45
C PRO A 313 -1.66 -16.72 0.14
N ARG A 314 -1.22 -17.70 0.93
CA ARG A 314 0.18 -17.95 1.25
C ARG A 314 0.59 -19.35 0.83
N ALA A 315 1.62 -19.44 0.01
CA ALA A 315 2.13 -20.71 -0.50
C ALA A 315 3.36 -21.15 0.25
N ILE A 316 3.42 -22.45 0.57
CA ILE A 316 4.62 -23.10 1.11
C ILE A 316 4.89 -24.37 0.30
N VAL A 317 6.12 -24.51 -0.20
CA VAL A 317 6.61 -25.77 -0.75
C VAL A 317 7.10 -26.65 0.39
N LEU A 318 6.49 -27.82 0.54
CA LEU A 318 6.81 -28.79 1.58
C LEU A 318 8.07 -29.58 1.20
N GLY A 319 8.72 -30.19 2.19
CA GLY A 319 9.95 -30.98 1.98
C GLY A 319 9.78 -32.22 1.08
N ASP A 320 8.53 -32.63 0.81
CA ASP A 320 8.20 -33.70 -0.15
C ASP A 320 7.88 -33.18 -1.56
N GLY A 321 8.00 -31.87 -1.79
CA GLY A 321 7.78 -31.20 -3.07
C GLY A 321 6.34 -30.78 -3.34
N ARG A 322 5.38 -31.12 -2.46
CA ARG A 322 4.00 -30.65 -2.58
C ARG A 322 3.89 -29.18 -2.19
N THR A 323 2.91 -28.48 -2.75
CA THR A 323 2.61 -27.09 -2.37
C THR A 323 1.38 -27.06 -1.49
N ARG A 324 1.48 -26.42 -0.32
CA ARG A 324 0.34 -26.10 0.53
C ARG A 324 0.01 -24.61 0.41
N LEU A 325 -1.25 -24.30 0.15
CA LEU A 325 -1.80 -22.96 0.22
C LEU A 325 -2.56 -22.78 1.52
N PHE A 326 -2.26 -21.71 2.25
CA PHE A 326 -3.11 -21.18 3.30
C PHE A 326 -3.89 -20.01 2.71
N VAL A 327 -5.19 -20.00 2.92
CA VAL A 327 -6.08 -18.98 2.36
C VAL A 327 -7.07 -18.54 3.41
N ARG A 328 -7.39 -17.26 3.39
CA ARG A 328 -8.49 -16.71 4.17
C ARG A 328 -9.81 -17.10 3.51
N SER A 329 -10.82 -17.44 4.32
CA SER A 329 -12.23 -17.48 3.92
C SER A 329 -13.07 -16.92 5.05
N GLU A 330 -13.85 -15.87 4.77
CA GLU A 330 -14.57 -15.08 5.79
C GLU A 330 -13.63 -14.62 6.91
N ASN A 331 -13.81 -15.13 8.14
CA ASN A 331 -12.97 -14.86 9.31
C ASN A 331 -12.19 -16.12 9.76
N THR A 332 -11.78 -16.96 8.81
CA THR A 332 -11.04 -18.21 9.07
C THR A 332 -9.89 -18.39 8.10
N ILE A 333 -8.88 -19.16 8.52
CA ILE A 333 -7.79 -19.63 7.67
C ILE A 333 -7.99 -21.12 7.39
N SER A 334 -8.06 -21.47 6.11
CA SER A 334 -8.12 -22.85 5.62
C SER A 334 -6.82 -23.21 4.89
N SER A 335 -6.55 -24.51 4.72
CA SER A 335 -5.44 -24.97 3.88
C SER A 335 -5.89 -25.88 2.74
N PHE A 336 -5.12 -25.83 1.66
CA PHE A 336 -5.27 -26.67 0.47
C PHE A 336 -3.91 -27.25 0.12
N ILE A 337 -3.88 -28.47 -0.41
CA ILE A 337 -2.64 -29.17 -0.80
C ILE A 337 -2.68 -29.55 -2.28
N SER A 338 -1.52 -29.48 -2.93
CA SER A 338 -1.35 -29.84 -4.34
C SER A 338 -0.05 -30.58 -4.57
N ASP A 339 -0.09 -31.60 -5.43
CA ASP A 339 1.09 -32.37 -5.86
C ASP A 339 1.83 -31.70 -7.04
N ASP A 340 1.15 -30.84 -7.81
CA ASP A 340 1.68 -30.17 -9.00
C ASP A 340 1.69 -28.63 -8.89
N GLY A 341 1.23 -28.13 -7.75
CA GLY A 341 1.09 -26.70 -7.46
C GLY A 341 0.01 -26.01 -8.29
N PHE A 342 -0.91 -26.73 -8.93
CA PHE A 342 -2.01 -26.16 -9.71
C PHE A 342 -3.37 -26.77 -9.33
N ASN A 343 -3.42 -28.09 -9.20
CA ASN A 343 -4.62 -28.81 -8.79
C ASN A 343 -4.65 -28.95 -7.27
N PHE A 344 -5.41 -28.08 -6.60
CA PHE A 344 -5.51 -28.04 -5.14
C PHE A 344 -6.72 -28.80 -4.61
N VAL A 345 -6.51 -29.52 -3.51
CA VAL A 345 -7.56 -30.18 -2.73
C VAL A 345 -7.63 -29.53 -1.36
N LYS A 346 -8.83 -29.12 -0.94
CA LYS A 346 -9.06 -28.56 0.41
C LYS A 346 -8.74 -29.63 1.46
N GLU A 347 -7.90 -29.27 2.42
CA GLU A 347 -7.62 -30.13 3.57
C GLU A 347 -8.72 -29.96 4.62
N GLU A 348 -9.03 -31.02 5.38
CA GLU A 348 -10.09 -30.97 6.38
C GLU A 348 -9.76 -30.01 7.55
N GLY A 349 -10.80 -29.41 8.11
CA GLY A 349 -10.72 -28.53 9.28
C GLY A 349 -10.32 -27.09 8.97
N VAL A 350 -10.42 -26.26 10.01
CA VAL A 350 -9.97 -24.87 10.04
C VAL A 350 -8.63 -24.81 10.76
N ARG A 351 -7.72 -23.94 10.31
CA ARG A 351 -6.40 -23.76 10.92
C ARG A 351 -6.47 -22.78 12.09
N ILE A 352 -7.05 -21.61 11.86
CA ILE A 352 -7.26 -20.54 12.83
C ILE A 352 -8.57 -19.82 12.49
N THR A 353 -9.30 -19.38 13.51
CA THR A 353 -10.45 -18.48 13.41
C THR A 353 -10.11 -17.10 13.95
N GLY A 354 -10.85 -16.06 13.54
CA GLY A 354 -10.67 -14.73 14.13
C GLY A 354 -11.01 -14.70 15.62
N ASP A 355 -11.94 -15.54 16.09
CA ASP A 355 -12.25 -15.68 17.52
C ASP A 355 -11.02 -16.15 18.32
N ASP A 356 -10.22 -17.07 17.78
CA ASP A 356 -8.97 -17.52 18.40
C ASP A 356 -7.97 -16.36 18.59
N LEU A 357 -7.99 -15.39 17.67
CA LEU A 357 -7.14 -14.20 17.66
C LEU A 357 -7.80 -12.98 18.33
N THR A 358 -9.05 -13.10 18.79
CA THR A 358 -9.90 -11.96 19.18
C THR A 358 -9.98 -10.87 18.10
N PHE A 359 -10.03 -11.28 16.83
CA PHE A 359 -10.18 -10.42 15.67
C PHE A 359 -11.60 -10.51 15.11
N GLU A 360 -12.21 -9.36 14.87
CA GLU A 360 -13.49 -9.31 14.15
C GLU A 360 -13.34 -9.80 12.72
N ASN A 361 -12.21 -9.47 12.07
CA ASN A 361 -11.84 -9.92 10.73
C ASN A 361 -10.33 -10.17 10.65
N ILE A 362 -9.95 -11.29 10.05
CA ILE A 362 -8.58 -11.63 9.66
C ILE A 362 -8.24 -11.03 8.29
N THR A 363 -7.00 -10.59 8.07
CA THR A 363 -6.43 -10.19 6.76
C THR A 363 -5.25 -11.10 6.39
N GLY A 364 -4.17 -10.53 5.84
CA GLY A 364 -3.00 -11.24 5.36
C GLY A 364 -2.45 -12.22 6.40
N VAL A 365 -1.96 -13.33 5.86
CA VAL A 365 -1.37 -14.43 6.60
C VAL A 365 -0.05 -14.78 5.95
N ASP A 366 0.98 -14.97 6.77
CA ASP A 366 2.23 -15.56 6.31
C ASP A 366 2.80 -16.50 7.38
N ILE A 367 3.59 -17.49 6.98
CA ILE A 367 4.16 -18.53 7.80
C ILE A 367 5.65 -18.62 7.53
N VAL A 368 6.43 -18.67 8.60
CA VAL A 368 7.87 -18.95 8.59
C VAL A 368 8.15 -20.27 9.31
N SER A 369 9.19 -20.99 8.89
CA SER A 369 9.72 -22.12 9.64
C SER A 369 10.51 -21.66 10.87
N THR A 370 10.44 -22.45 11.92
CA THR A 370 11.19 -22.27 13.17
C THR A 370 11.85 -23.58 13.58
N ASP A 371 12.76 -23.54 14.55
CA ASP A 371 13.43 -24.75 15.04
C ASP A 371 12.45 -25.75 15.69
N GLU A 372 11.29 -25.26 16.14
CA GLU A 372 10.25 -26.07 16.78
C GLU A 372 9.07 -26.41 15.85
N GLY A 373 9.08 -25.92 14.60
CA GLY A 373 8.01 -26.13 13.63
C GLY A 373 7.80 -24.90 12.75
N PHE A 374 6.66 -24.25 12.93
CA PHE A 374 6.19 -23.15 12.10
C PHE A 374 5.56 -22.07 12.96
N ARG A 375 5.71 -20.80 12.56
CA ARG A 375 5.01 -19.66 13.14
C ARG A 375 4.27 -18.92 12.03
N MET A 376 2.97 -18.73 12.24
CA MET A 376 2.09 -17.94 11.39
C MET A 376 1.96 -16.55 11.99
N TYR A 377 2.01 -15.52 11.15
CA TYR A 377 1.70 -14.13 11.46
C TYR A 377 0.41 -13.76 10.75
N ILE A 378 -0.52 -13.17 11.49
CA ILE A 378 -1.87 -12.87 11.02
C ILE A 378 -2.21 -11.42 11.35
N GLY A 379 -2.57 -10.64 10.32
CA GLY A 379 -3.14 -9.30 10.48
C GLY A 379 -4.65 -9.35 10.74
N ASN A 380 -5.20 -8.30 11.35
CA ASN A 380 -6.64 -8.03 11.32
C ASN A 380 -7.03 -7.06 10.19
N ALA A 381 -8.33 -6.98 9.90
CA ALA A 381 -8.89 -6.03 8.94
C ALA A 381 -9.57 -4.89 9.67
N SER A 382 -9.54 -3.70 9.06
CA SER A 382 -10.47 -2.65 9.45
C SER A 382 -11.89 -3.12 9.14
N VAL A 383 -12.81 -2.79 10.05
CA VAL A 383 -14.25 -2.89 9.78
C VAL A 383 -14.62 -1.87 8.71
N SER A 384 -15.63 -2.21 7.90
CA SER A 384 -16.17 -1.47 6.74
C SER A 384 -15.78 0.00 6.58
N ASP A 385 -15.59 0.45 5.34
CA ASP A 385 -15.28 1.86 5.01
C ASP A 385 -16.26 2.89 5.59
N ASP A 386 -17.48 2.48 5.94
CA ASP A 386 -18.51 3.29 6.57
C ASP A 386 -18.23 3.65 8.06
N VAL A 387 -17.19 3.07 8.67
CA VAL A 387 -16.76 3.41 10.03
C VAL A 387 -15.76 4.56 9.99
N ALA A 388 -16.02 5.58 10.79
CA ALA A 388 -15.12 6.73 10.96
C ALA A 388 -13.72 6.25 11.32
N ILE A 389 -12.68 6.88 10.78
CA ILE A 389 -11.28 6.43 10.94
C ILE A 389 -10.90 6.28 12.42
N GLU A 390 -11.42 7.16 13.28
CA GLU A 390 -11.26 7.18 14.74
C GLU A 390 -11.94 6.02 15.49
N ASP A 391 -12.96 5.41 14.88
CA ASP A 391 -13.71 4.27 15.44
C ASP A 391 -13.22 2.93 14.87
N ARG A 392 -12.28 2.95 13.92
CA ARG A 392 -11.70 1.72 13.35
C ARG A 392 -10.74 1.10 14.36
N PRO A 393 -10.76 -0.23 14.55
CA PRO A 393 -9.78 -0.90 15.40
C PRO A 393 -8.37 -0.65 14.86
N ASP A 394 -7.39 -0.65 15.76
CA ASP A 394 -5.98 -0.62 15.38
C ASP A 394 -5.66 -1.87 14.56
N LEU A 395 -4.94 -1.67 13.45
CA LEU A 395 -4.45 -2.79 12.65
C LEU A 395 -3.17 -3.32 13.27
N VAL A 396 -3.20 -4.59 13.66
CA VAL A 396 -2.14 -5.24 14.41
C VAL A 396 -1.86 -6.64 13.85
N VAL A 397 -0.63 -7.09 14.03
CA VAL A 397 -0.21 -8.46 13.68
C VAL A 397 -0.06 -9.28 14.95
N LYS A 398 -0.73 -10.45 14.98
CA LYS A 398 -0.56 -11.48 16.01
C LYS A 398 0.15 -12.71 15.42
N SER A 399 0.56 -13.65 16.27
CA SER A 399 1.18 -14.89 15.82
C SER A 399 0.56 -16.14 16.44
N ALA A 400 0.76 -17.26 15.76
CA ALA A 400 0.42 -18.60 16.24
C ALA A 400 1.50 -19.60 15.83
N VAL A 401 1.70 -20.64 16.63
CA VAL A 401 2.70 -21.69 16.36
C VAL A 401 2.07 -23.04 16.08
N SER A 402 2.74 -23.83 15.25
CA SER A 402 2.34 -25.19 14.92
C SER A 402 3.57 -26.08 14.67
N ARG A 403 3.44 -27.37 15.01
CA ARG A 403 4.45 -28.39 14.66
C ARG A 403 4.16 -29.11 13.34
N ASP A 404 2.92 -29.07 12.88
CA ASP A 404 2.42 -29.86 11.75
C ASP A 404 1.73 -29.02 10.67
N MET A 405 1.62 -27.71 10.90
CA MET A 405 0.83 -26.73 10.13
C MET A 405 -0.69 -26.98 10.09
N PHE A 406 -1.21 -27.92 10.87
CA PHE A 406 -2.63 -28.23 10.96
C PHE A 406 -3.24 -27.70 12.25
N THR A 407 -2.56 -27.95 13.36
CA THR A 407 -2.98 -27.53 14.69
C THR A 407 -2.18 -26.32 15.11
N TRP A 408 -2.86 -25.18 15.30
CA TRP A 408 -2.23 -23.92 15.64
C TRP A 408 -2.56 -23.52 17.07
N THR A 409 -1.59 -22.95 17.77
CA THR A 409 -1.77 -22.35 19.09
C THR A 409 -1.41 -20.88 19.00
N VAL A 410 -2.38 -20.00 19.23
CA VAL A 410 -2.17 -18.56 19.26
C VAL A 410 -1.20 -18.22 20.39
N GLU A 411 -0.19 -17.41 20.07
CA GLU A 411 0.76 -16.91 21.05
C GLU A 411 0.24 -15.61 21.66
N GLU A 412 0.56 -15.39 22.93
CA GLU A 412 0.16 -14.16 23.64
C GLU A 412 0.87 -12.91 23.08
N GLY A 413 0.17 -11.78 23.10
CA GLY A 413 0.70 -10.45 22.74
C GLY A 413 0.60 -10.10 21.26
N ILE A 414 0.96 -8.85 20.96
CA ILE A 414 0.96 -8.24 19.63
C ILE A 414 2.42 -8.22 19.12
N ARG A 415 2.61 -8.48 17.83
CA ARG A 415 3.93 -8.51 17.17
C ARG A 415 4.27 -7.20 16.50
N LEU A 416 3.29 -6.60 15.81
CA LEU A 416 3.41 -5.31 15.12
C LEU A 416 2.09 -4.53 15.29
N GLY A 417 2.17 -3.19 15.27
CA GLY A 417 1.03 -2.30 15.51
C GLY A 417 0.93 -1.83 16.97
N ALA A 418 -0.14 -1.08 17.27
CA ALA A 418 -0.41 -0.54 18.61
C ALA A 418 -0.35 -1.63 19.71
N GLY A 419 0.34 -1.36 20.81
CA GLY A 419 0.50 -2.31 21.91
C GLY A 419 1.57 -3.38 21.69
N SER A 420 2.34 -3.32 20.60
CA SER A 420 3.54 -4.15 20.40
C SER A 420 4.72 -3.72 21.28
N GLY A 421 4.72 -2.46 21.77
CA GLY A 421 5.85 -1.87 22.50
C GLY A 421 7.00 -1.42 21.59
N ILE A 422 6.76 -1.33 20.28
CA ILE A 422 7.70 -0.81 19.29
C ILE A 422 7.43 0.70 19.11
N ASP A 423 8.49 1.50 19.22
CA ASP A 423 8.43 2.95 19.04
C ASP A 423 7.86 3.32 17.65
N GLY A 424 6.98 4.31 17.61
CA GLY A 424 6.33 4.80 16.39
C GLY A 424 4.99 4.12 16.05
N PHE A 425 4.60 3.05 16.75
CA PHE A 425 3.24 2.50 16.67
C PHE A 425 2.28 3.04 17.73
N GLU A 426 2.79 3.58 18.83
CA GLU A 426 1.96 4.15 19.89
C GLU A 426 1.47 5.55 19.52
N THR A 427 0.23 5.89 19.87
CA THR A 427 -0.32 7.23 19.63
C THR A 427 0.28 8.23 20.61
N ASP A 428 0.71 9.40 20.12
CA ASP A 428 0.80 10.55 21.02
C ASP A 428 -0.61 11.12 21.25
N ASN A 429 -0.85 11.61 22.47
CA ASN A 429 -2.16 11.75 23.11
C ASN A 429 -3.16 12.72 22.44
N ASP A 430 -2.86 13.26 21.26
CA ASP A 430 -3.67 14.22 20.54
C ASP A 430 -3.91 13.76 19.08
N GLN A 431 -5.00 12.99 18.89
CA GLN A 431 -5.72 12.79 17.62
C GLN A 431 -5.03 12.04 16.46
N GLN A 432 -3.79 11.57 16.60
CA GLN A 432 -3.20 10.70 15.56
C GLN A 432 -3.48 9.24 15.87
N LYS A 433 -4.05 8.55 14.89
CA LYS A 433 -4.30 7.11 14.96
C LYS A 433 -2.96 6.39 15.03
N ALA A 434 -2.90 5.30 15.80
CA ALA A 434 -1.72 4.45 15.87
C ALA A 434 -1.34 4.03 14.46
N GLN A 435 -0.03 3.92 14.21
CA GLN A 435 0.39 3.35 12.95
C GLN A 435 -0.19 1.95 12.80
N GLU A 436 -0.74 1.71 11.62
CA GLU A 436 -1.33 0.44 11.27
C GLU A 436 -0.22 -0.56 10.91
N ALA A 437 -0.42 -1.83 11.23
CA ALA A 437 0.39 -2.92 10.71
C ALA A 437 -0.53 -4.03 10.20
N ASP A 438 -0.56 -4.21 8.88
CA ASP A 438 -1.36 -5.26 8.24
C ASP A 438 -0.59 -5.98 7.12
N HIS A 439 -1.21 -7.02 6.57
CA HIS A 439 -0.66 -7.84 5.49
C HIS A 439 0.80 -8.26 5.71
N PRO A 440 1.09 -8.99 6.81
CA PRO A 440 2.44 -9.44 7.06
C PRO A 440 2.88 -10.42 5.98
N SER A 441 4.08 -10.21 5.44
CA SER A 441 4.86 -11.24 4.75
C SER A 441 6.16 -11.50 5.49
N VAL A 442 6.45 -12.77 5.71
CA VAL A 442 7.51 -13.20 6.63
C VAL A 442 8.51 -14.12 5.96
N LEU A 443 9.76 -13.98 6.39
CA LEU A 443 10.86 -14.79 5.89
C LEU A 443 11.88 -15.04 7.00
N LYS A 444 12.47 -16.23 7.03
CA LYS A 444 13.67 -16.51 7.82
C LYS A 444 14.90 -16.12 7.00
N THR A 445 15.78 -15.29 7.56
CA THR A 445 17.05 -14.93 6.92
C THR A 445 18.10 -16.02 7.13
N ASP A 446 19.20 -15.92 6.39
CA ASP A 446 20.34 -16.83 6.52
C ASP A 446 21.00 -16.77 7.92
N ASP A 447 20.83 -15.66 8.65
CA ASP A 447 21.32 -15.46 10.02
C ASP A 447 20.29 -15.90 11.08
N ASP A 448 19.30 -16.71 10.69
CA ASP A 448 18.20 -17.22 11.51
C ASP A 448 17.26 -16.15 12.11
N ASN A 449 17.40 -14.88 11.71
CA ASN A 449 16.45 -13.84 12.06
C ASN A 449 15.14 -14.00 11.27
N VAL A 450 14.05 -13.48 11.81
CA VAL A 450 12.78 -13.32 11.11
C VAL A 450 12.69 -11.89 10.59
N LEU A 451 12.49 -11.73 9.29
CA LEU A 451 12.05 -10.48 8.69
C LEU A 451 10.55 -10.54 8.47
N VAL A 452 9.87 -9.45 8.80
CA VAL A 452 8.45 -9.24 8.49
C VAL A 452 8.33 -7.97 7.70
N ALA A 453 7.94 -8.07 6.43
CA ALA A 453 7.41 -6.94 5.71
C ALA A 453 5.91 -6.83 5.97
N PHE A 454 5.41 -5.60 6.02
CA PHE A 454 4.01 -5.34 6.31
C PHE A 454 3.65 -3.98 5.74
N ARG A 455 2.35 -3.75 5.54
CA ARG A 455 1.84 -2.44 5.17
C ARG A 455 1.55 -1.65 6.45
N SER A 456 1.96 -0.39 6.40
CA SER A 456 1.67 0.64 7.39
C SER A 456 0.77 1.72 6.82
N THR A 457 0.33 2.64 7.68
CA THR A 457 -0.44 3.82 7.28
C THR A 457 0.27 4.68 6.22
N TYR A 458 1.61 4.67 6.19
CA TYR A 458 2.42 5.55 5.33
C TYR A 458 3.16 4.83 4.22
N GLY A 459 2.97 3.51 4.11
CA GLY A 459 3.58 2.69 3.06
C GLY A 459 4.09 1.37 3.58
N SER A 460 5.01 0.78 2.83
CA SER A 460 5.51 -0.57 3.05
C SER A 460 6.75 -0.56 3.91
N CYS A 461 6.77 -1.38 4.96
CA CYS A 461 7.85 -1.41 5.94
C CYS A 461 8.37 -2.83 6.15
N VAL A 462 9.56 -2.93 6.75
CA VAL A 462 10.16 -4.19 7.19
C VAL A 462 10.65 -4.07 8.62
N ALA A 463 10.43 -5.09 9.44
CA ALA A 463 11.00 -5.21 10.77
C ALA A 463 11.78 -6.52 10.88
N SER A 464 12.88 -6.51 11.65
CA SER A 464 13.67 -7.69 11.99
C SER A 464 13.40 -8.16 13.40
N SER A 465 13.54 -9.45 13.64
CA SER A 465 13.48 -10.05 14.97
C SER A 465 14.43 -11.24 15.05
N SER A 466 15.13 -11.37 16.17
CA SER A 466 15.99 -12.53 16.44
C SER A 466 15.25 -13.73 17.03
N ASP A 467 14.04 -13.54 17.55
CA ASP A 467 13.21 -14.58 18.17
C ASP A 467 11.86 -14.78 17.47
N GLY A 468 11.55 -13.93 16.48
CA GLY A 468 10.28 -13.86 15.77
C GLY A 468 9.10 -13.43 16.66
N ILE A 469 9.35 -12.87 17.84
CA ILE A 469 8.32 -12.42 18.80
C ILE A 469 8.43 -10.93 19.03
N SER A 470 9.63 -10.44 19.34
CA SER A 470 9.93 -9.04 19.58
C SER A 470 10.67 -8.48 18.38
N PHE A 471 10.10 -7.47 17.75
CA PHE A 471 10.65 -6.85 16.54
C PHE A 471 11.35 -5.54 16.87
N ASP A 472 12.43 -5.29 16.14
CA ASP A 472 13.12 -4.00 16.14
C ASP A 472 12.23 -2.93 15.48
N ARG A 473 12.62 -1.65 15.64
CA ARG A 473 11.92 -0.55 14.98
C ARG A 473 11.93 -0.76 13.45
N PRO A 474 10.76 -0.70 12.78
CA PRO A 474 10.66 -0.94 11.36
C PRO A 474 11.49 0.04 10.52
N LEU A 475 11.92 -0.42 9.35
CA LEU A 475 12.55 0.36 8.30
C LEU A 475 11.57 0.51 7.14
N LEU A 476 11.56 1.69 6.52
CA LEU A 476 10.73 2.00 5.37
C LEU A 476 11.31 1.36 4.12
N LEU A 477 10.54 0.48 3.46
CA LEU A 477 10.92 -0.13 2.18
C LEU A 477 10.52 0.76 1.01
N VAL A 478 9.25 1.15 1.00
CA VAL A 478 8.65 2.00 -0.03
C VAL A 478 7.78 3.02 0.66
N ASP A 479 8.11 4.28 0.42
CA ASP A 479 7.28 5.40 0.83
C ASP A 479 6.28 5.69 -0.29
N GLU A 480 5.00 5.40 -0.03
CA GLU A 480 3.93 5.61 -1.01
C GLU A 480 3.69 7.11 -1.29
N ASN A 481 4.07 7.99 -0.37
CA ASN A 481 3.95 9.44 -0.54
C ASN A 481 5.14 10.04 -1.30
N LEU A 482 6.35 9.48 -1.12
CA LEU A 482 7.56 9.97 -1.79
C LEU A 482 7.81 9.33 -3.15
N MET A 483 7.31 8.11 -3.36
CA MET A 483 7.37 7.41 -4.64
C MET A 483 5.97 7.10 -5.15
N PRO A 484 5.15 8.11 -5.52
CA PRO A 484 3.84 7.88 -6.13
C PRO A 484 3.93 7.15 -7.47
N THR A 485 5.15 7.02 -8.04
CA THR A 485 5.46 6.22 -9.23
C THR A 485 5.93 4.81 -8.91
N SER A 486 6.20 4.48 -7.64
CA SER A 486 6.59 3.12 -7.30
C SER A 486 5.44 2.19 -7.61
N LEU A 487 5.75 1.14 -8.36
CA LEU A 487 4.78 0.09 -8.63
C LEU A 487 4.56 -0.78 -7.40
N ILE A 488 5.38 -0.63 -6.35
CA ILE A 488 5.34 -1.46 -5.15
C ILE A 488 4.43 -0.80 -4.11
N GLY A 489 3.28 -1.43 -3.85
CA GLY A 489 2.24 -0.95 -2.94
C GLY A 489 1.98 -1.92 -1.78
N GLY A 490 0.74 -1.94 -1.31
CA GLY A 490 0.28 -2.83 -0.24
C GLY A 490 0.33 -4.33 -0.58
N ASP A 491 0.00 -5.17 0.39
CA ASP A 491 -0.05 -6.64 0.28
C ASP A 491 1.25 -7.24 -0.29
N LEU A 492 2.36 -6.90 0.36
CA LEU A 492 3.69 -7.38 0.01
C LEU A 492 3.79 -8.90 0.21
N ASP A 493 4.56 -9.55 -0.65
CA ASP A 493 5.12 -10.88 -0.42
C ASP A 493 6.61 -10.86 -0.67
N ILE A 494 7.36 -11.53 0.21
CA ILE A 494 8.81 -11.66 0.10
C ILE A 494 9.17 -13.13 -0.14
N LEU A 495 9.97 -13.35 -1.18
CA LEU A 495 10.54 -14.64 -1.55
C LEU A 495 12.07 -14.56 -1.53
N TYR A 496 12.70 -15.44 -0.77
CA TYR A 496 14.16 -15.64 -0.80
C TYR A 496 14.62 -16.15 -2.17
N LEU A 497 15.63 -15.50 -2.74
CA LEU A 497 16.30 -15.95 -3.96
C LEU A 497 17.71 -16.46 -3.68
N GLU A 498 18.53 -15.63 -3.02
CA GLU A 498 19.91 -15.93 -2.63
C GLU A 498 20.31 -15.02 -1.44
N PRO A 499 21.49 -15.20 -0.81
CA PRO A 499 21.85 -14.43 0.36
C PRO A 499 21.73 -12.92 0.16
N ASN A 500 20.91 -12.28 1.00
CA ASN A 500 20.58 -10.86 0.95
C ASN A 500 19.85 -10.36 -0.30
N VAL A 501 19.25 -11.28 -1.09
CA VAL A 501 18.52 -10.97 -2.32
C VAL A 501 17.17 -11.63 -2.29
N TYR A 502 16.14 -10.82 -2.44
CA TYR A 502 14.76 -11.25 -2.31
C TYR A 502 13.94 -10.73 -3.49
N LEU A 503 13.01 -11.54 -3.99
CA LEU A 503 11.93 -11.06 -4.83
C LEU A 503 10.85 -10.50 -3.91
N ILE A 504 10.41 -9.28 -4.20
CA ILE A 504 9.19 -8.72 -3.64
C ILE A 504 8.12 -8.75 -4.72
N THR A 505 6.93 -9.20 -4.39
CA THR A 505 5.72 -8.88 -5.15
C THR A 505 4.78 -8.04 -4.28
N SER A 506 3.95 -7.22 -4.91
CA SER A 506 3.01 -6.37 -4.18
C SER A 506 1.81 -6.04 -5.03
N THR A 507 0.73 -5.64 -4.38
CA THR A 507 -0.49 -5.17 -5.04
C THR A 507 -0.40 -3.66 -5.25
N GLY A 508 -0.74 -3.21 -6.46
CA GLY A 508 -0.87 -1.80 -6.81
C GLY A 508 -2.15 -1.51 -7.57
N GLY A 509 -2.50 -0.23 -7.64
CA GLY A 509 -3.70 0.28 -8.31
C GLY A 509 -4.87 0.54 -7.36
N GLY A 510 -5.62 1.62 -7.62
CA GLY A 510 -6.71 2.07 -6.74
C GLY A 510 -8.12 1.66 -7.18
N SER A 511 -8.26 1.07 -8.38
CA SER A 511 -9.55 0.62 -8.91
C SER A 511 -9.48 -0.84 -9.35
N THR A 512 -10.62 -1.51 -9.43
CA THR A 512 -10.74 -2.91 -9.86
C THR A 512 -10.01 -3.19 -11.17
N LYS A 513 -10.21 -2.33 -12.18
CA LYS A 513 -9.60 -2.49 -13.52
C LYS A 513 -8.17 -2.01 -13.61
N ASP A 514 -7.73 -1.14 -12.71
CA ASP A 514 -6.37 -0.62 -12.67
C ASP A 514 -5.48 -1.42 -11.70
N SER A 515 -5.99 -2.50 -11.11
CA SER A 515 -5.25 -3.35 -10.19
C SER A 515 -4.19 -4.20 -10.91
N PHE A 516 -3.04 -4.36 -10.27
CA PHE A 516 -1.93 -5.15 -10.76
C PHE A 516 -1.09 -5.71 -9.62
N ILE A 517 -0.33 -6.76 -9.91
CA ILE A 517 0.82 -7.17 -9.13
C ILE A 517 2.07 -6.63 -9.79
N SER A 518 2.89 -5.95 -9.01
CA SER A 518 4.24 -5.55 -9.38
C SER A 518 5.27 -6.49 -8.77
N ALA A 519 6.50 -6.43 -9.29
CA ALA A 519 7.62 -7.12 -8.71
C ALA A 519 8.86 -6.22 -8.62
N GLY A 520 9.74 -6.54 -7.68
CA GLY A 520 11.04 -5.91 -7.51
C GLY A 520 12.05 -6.83 -6.86
N ILE A 521 13.34 -6.52 -7.02
CA ILE A 521 14.43 -7.20 -6.34
C ILE A 521 14.90 -6.33 -5.18
N LEU A 522 14.68 -6.84 -3.96
CA LEU A 522 15.17 -6.26 -2.73
C LEU A 522 16.58 -6.80 -2.43
N ARG A 523 17.50 -5.90 -2.17
CA ARG A 523 18.86 -6.20 -1.70
C ARG A 523 19.09 -5.52 -0.36
N ILE A 524 19.41 -6.31 0.66
CA ILE A 524 19.75 -5.79 1.99
C ILE A 524 21.27 -5.77 2.10
N LYS A 525 21.86 -4.61 2.36
CA LYS A 525 23.30 -4.47 2.60
C LYS A 525 23.62 -4.94 4.02
N GLN A 526 24.63 -5.78 4.15
CA GLN A 526 25.23 -6.16 5.44
C GLN A 526 26.13 -5.06 5.98
#